data_AF-A0AAN8FVE9-F1
#
_entry.id   AF-A0AAN8FVE9-F1
#
_cell.length_a   1.000
_cell.length_b   1.000
_cell.length_c   1.000
_cell.angle_alpha   90.00
_cell.angle_beta   90.00
_cell.angle_gamma   90.00
#
_symmetry.space_group_name_H-M   'P 1'
#
loop_
_entity.id
_entity.type
_entity.pdbx_description
1 polymer ?
#
loop_
_entity_poly.entity_id
_entity_poly.type
_entity_poly.pdbx_seq_one_letter_code
_entity_poly.pdbx_strand_id
1 'polypeptide(L)'
;MAYVKGPSPHKSNMGLILAGIGALVLVLCITVVIVAVVLQHRRQVKQKKAAKKKKTMVKPPRKMESADIYATKFTHGGALVLDTKMKGPVKHACEGQTENSLQNVEFDPALNEIVDIGTNIDVVT
;
A
#
# COMPACT_ATOMS: atom_id res chain seq x y z
N MET A 1 15.99 -11.28 100.34
CA MET A 1 15.18 -11.77 99.20
C MET A 1 15.57 -10.96 97.97
N ALA A 2 16.25 -11.57 96.99
CA ALA A 2 16.60 -10.90 95.74
C ALA A 2 15.70 -11.43 94.61
N TYR A 3 14.98 -10.53 93.94
CA TYR A 3 14.08 -10.85 92.83
C TYR A 3 14.88 -10.92 91.52
N VAL A 4 14.98 -12.11 90.93
CA VAL A 4 15.65 -12.32 89.64
C VAL A 4 14.68 -11.96 88.52
N LYS A 5 15.04 -10.94 87.73
CA LYS A 5 14.27 -10.47 86.56
C LYS A 5 14.48 -11.44 85.39
N GLY A 6 13.41 -12.14 84.99
CA GLY A 6 13.43 -13.04 83.83
C GLY A 6 13.68 -12.32 82.50
N PRO A 7 14.17 -13.04 81.47
CA PRO A 7 14.58 -12.45 80.21
C PRO A 7 13.39 -11.85 79.46
N SER A 8 13.57 -10.63 78.94
CA SER A 8 12.57 -9.90 78.18
C SER A 8 12.31 -10.50 76.80
N PRO A 9 11.05 -10.52 76.33
CA PRO A 9 10.69 -11.13 75.05
C PRO A 9 11.35 -10.38 73.88
N HIS A 10 12.05 -11.14 73.03
CA HIS A 10 12.69 -10.63 71.84
C HIS A 10 11.60 -10.28 70.81
N LYS A 11 11.43 -8.99 70.48
CA LYS A 11 10.52 -8.55 69.43
C LYS A 11 11.06 -9.04 68.08
N SER A 12 10.31 -9.89 67.39
CA SER A 12 10.69 -10.40 66.07
C SER A 12 10.37 -9.39 64.97
N ASN A 13 11.36 -9.04 64.14
CA ASN A 13 11.23 -8.08 63.03
C ASN A 13 10.47 -8.65 61.80
N MET A 14 9.67 -9.70 61.99
CA MET A 14 9.03 -10.48 60.93
C MET A 14 8.06 -9.66 60.07
N GLY A 15 7.35 -8.69 60.65
CA GLY A 15 6.45 -7.80 59.92
C GLY A 15 7.17 -6.84 58.95
N LEU A 16 8.39 -6.42 59.29
CA LEU A 16 9.21 -5.53 58.46
C LEU A 16 9.77 -6.28 57.24
N ILE A 17 10.10 -7.56 57.41
CA ILE A 17 10.57 -8.45 56.33
C ILE A 17 9.43 -8.75 55.36
N LEU A 18 8.23 -9.08 55.86
CA LEU A 18 7.05 -9.36 55.04
C LEU A 18 6.62 -8.13 54.21
N ALA A 19 6.64 -6.93 54.81
CA ALA A 19 6.35 -5.68 54.10
C ALA A 19 7.39 -5.38 53.01
N GLY A 20 8.69 -5.63 53.29
CA GLY A 20 9.76 -5.44 52.31
C GLY A 20 9.65 -6.37 51.10
N ILE A 21 9.32 -7.65 51.32
CA ILE A 21 9.10 -8.62 50.24
C ILE A 21 7.91 -8.22 49.39
N GLY A 22 6.79 -7.80 50.01
CA GLY A 22 5.60 -7.34 49.29
C GLY A 22 5.88 -6.15 48.36
N ALA A 23 6.66 -5.17 48.85
CA ALA A 23 7.05 -4.01 48.03
C ALA A 23 7.93 -4.42 46.84
N LEU A 24 8.89 -5.33 47.05
CA LEU A 24 9.75 -5.84 45.98
C LEU A 24 8.98 -6.58 44.88
N VAL A 25 8.01 -7.41 45.27
CA VAL A 25 7.15 -8.13 44.32
C VAL A 25 6.29 -7.16 43.51
N LEU A 26 5.72 -6.13 44.14
CA LEU A 26 4.95 -5.10 43.43
C LEU A 26 5.78 -4.34 42.39
N VAL A 27 7.02 -3.96 42.72
CA VAL A 27 7.92 -3.30 41.78
C VAL A 27 8.27 -4.21 40.60
N LEU A 28 8.54 -5.50 40.85
CA LEU A 28 8.76 -6.48 39.79
C LEU A 28 7.52 -6.66 38.89
N CYS A 29 6.32 -6.75 39.46
CA CYS A 29 5.10 -6.84 38.66
C CYS A 29 4.90 -5.60 37.77
N ILE A 30 5.11 -4.39 38.31
CA ILE A 30 4.96 -3.14 37.55
C ILE A 30 5.95 -3.09 36.39
N THR A 31 7.23 -3.44 36.63
CA THR A 31 8.26 -3.43 35.57
C THR A 31 7.94 -4.41 34.44
N VAL A 32 7.45 -5.62 34.76
CA VAL A 32 7.03 -6.60 33.74
C VAL A 32 5.87 -6.07 32.89
N VAL A 33 4.87 -5.43 33.52
CA VAL A 33 3.72 -4.84 32.80
C VAL A 33 4.17 -3.73 31.87
N ILE A 34 5.05 -2.83 32.33
CA ILE A 34 5.59 -1.73 31.49
C ILE A 34 6.33 -2.30 30.27
N VAL A 35 7.20 -3.29 30.48
CA VAL A 35 7.94 -3.94 29.38
C VAL A 35 6.99 -4.60 28.39
N ALA A 36 5.95 -5.29 28.87
CA ALA A 36 4.95 -5.93 28.01
C ALA A 36 4.20 -4.91 27.15
N VAL A 37 3.76 -3.79 27.73
CA VAL A 37 3.07 -2.70 27.02
C VAL A 37 3.99 -2.09 25.96
N VAL A 38 5.26 -1.81 26.28
CA VAL A 38 6.23 -1.26 25.31
C VAL A 38 6.46 -2.22 24.15
N LEU A 39 6.63 -3.52 24.43
CA LEU A 39 6.81 -4.54 23.39
C LEU A 39 5.57 -4.68 22.50
N GLN A 40 4.36 -4.66 23.07
CA GLN A 40 3.11 -4.68 22.31
C GLN A 40 2.99 -3.44 21.42
N HIS A 41 3.26 -2.24 21.95
CA HIS A 41 3.18 -1.01 21.18
C HIS A 41 4.18 -1.01 20.00
N ARG A 42 5.41 -1.50 20.22
CA ARG A 42 6.41 -1.67 19.16
C ARG A 42 5.97 -2.67 18.09
N ARG A 43 5.33 -3.78 18.48
CA ARG A 43 4.76 -4.78 17.54
C ARG A 43 3.66 -4.16 16.67
N GLN A 44 2.73 -3.43 17.28
CA GLN A 44 1.64 -2.79 16.54
C GLN A 44 2.14 -1.72 15.55
N VAL A 45 3.15 -0.92 15.93
CA VAL A 45 3.76 0.07 15.02
C VAL A 45 4.42 -0.62 13.83
N LYS A 46 5.14 -1.73 14.04
CA LYS A 46 5.76 -2.50 12.94
C LYS A 46 4.70 -3.07 11.99
N GLN A 47 3.61 -3.62 12.51
CA GLN A 47 2.52 -4.17 11.70
C GLN A 47 1.80 -3.08 10.88
N LYS A 48 1.51 -1.92 11.47
CA LYS A 48 0.90 -0.78 10.75
C LYS A 48 1.80 -0.27 9.62
N LYS A 49 3.12 -0.21 9.84
CA LYS A 49 4.10 0.17 8.80
C LYS A 49 4.16 -0.87 7.66
N ALA A 50 4.16 -2.15 7.98
CA ALA A 50 4.18 -3.23 6.99
C ALA A 50 2.88 -3.28 6.16
N ALA A 51 1.72 -3.06 6.78
CA ALA A 51 0.43 -3.01 6.10
C ALA A 51 0.33 -1.81 5.14
N LYS A 52 0.82 -0.62 5.56
CA LYS A 52 0.90 0.55 4.68
C LYS A 52 1.80 0.31 3.48
N LYS A 53 2.93 -0.39 3.65
CA LYS A 53 3.86 -0.72 2.56
C LYS A 53 3.27 -1.70 1.54
N LYS A 54 2.36 -2.59 1.96
CA LYS A 54 1.65 -3.51 1.04
C LYS A 54 0.58 -2.81 0.20
N LYS A 55 -0.07 -1.76 0.70
CA LYS A 55 -1.09 -1.01 -0.06
C LYS A 55 -0.52 -0.08 -1.14
N THR A 56 0.78 0.22 -1.10
CA THR A 56 1.46 1.10 -2.07
C THR A 56 2.27 0.35 -3.13
N MET A 57 2.09 -0.97 -3.27
CA MET A 57 2.64 -1.71 -4.42
C MET A 57 1.78 -1.55 -5.68
N VAL A 58 1.45 -0.31 -6.04
CA VAL A 58 1.01 -0.01 -7.40
C VAL A 58 2.29 0.05 -8.23
N LYS A 59 2.47 -0.90 -9.15
CA LYS A 59 3.63 -0.86 -10.07
C LYS A 59 3.62 0.50 -10.76
N PRO A 60 4.74 1.23 -10.77
CA PRO A 60 4.81 2.47 -11.54
C PRO A 60 4.51 2.14 -13.01
N PRO A 61 3.85 3.06 -13.75
CA PRO A 61 3.57 2.87 -15.16
C PRO A 61 4.86 2.56 -15.91
N ARG A 62 4.87 1.46 -16.67
CA ARG A 62 6.00 1.10 -17.52
C ARG A 62 6.06 2.11 -18.67
N LYS A 63 7.24 2.68 -18.91
CA LYS A 63 7.48 3.45 -20.14
C LYS A 63 7.29 2.52 -21.35
N MET A 64 6.38 2.87 -22.26
CA MET A 64 6.20 2.14 -23.51
C MET A 64 7.50 2.14 -24.31
N GLU A 65 7.76 1.04 -25.01
CA GLU A 65 8.86 0.97 -25.97
C GLU A 65 8.55 1.94 -27.12
N SER A 66 9.41 2.94 -27.30
CA SER A 66 9.31 3.89 -28.40
C SER A 66 10.36 3.55 -29.46
N ALA A 67 10.00 3.72 -30.73
CA ALA A 67 10.99 3.67 -31.80
C ALA A 67 12.08 4.73 -31.57
N ASP A 68 13.31 4.37 -31.91
CA ASP A 68 14.44 5.29 -31.85
C ASP A 68 14.41 6.22 -33.07
N ILE A 69 14.09 7.49 -32.83
CA ILE A 69 13.94 8.53 -33.86
C ILE A 69 15.22 9.34 -34.10
N TYR A 70 16.41 8.84 -33.70
CA TYR A 70 17.65 9.53 -34.03
C TYR A 70 17.84 9.66 -35.55
N ALA A 71 18.09 10.90 -36.01
CA ALA A 71 18.31 11.23 -37.42
C ALA A 71 19.39 10.37 -38.10
N THR A 72 20.38 9.91 -37.34
CA THR A 72 21.48 9.04 -37.81
C THR A 72 21.02 7.64 -38.22
N LYS A 73 19.83 7.20 -37.80
CA LYS A 73 19.25 5.90 -38.17
C LYS A 73 18.38 5.97 -39.42
N PHE A 74 18.09 7.17 -39.94
CA PHE A 74 17.31 7.33 -41.15
C PHE A 74 18.23 7.50 -42.34
N THR A 75 18.09 6.62 -43.32
CA THR A 75 18.66 6.82 -44.64
C THR A 75 17.76 7.76 -45.43
N HIS A 76 18.34 8.76 -46.08
CA HIS A 76 17.56 9.68 -46.92
C HIS A 76 17.14 8.95 -48.20
N GLY A 77 15.91 8.42 -48.21
CA GLY A 77 15.34 7.68 -49.34
C GLY A 77 14.81 8.56 -50.49
N GLY A 78 15.08 9.87 -50.46
CA GLY A 78 14.52 10.85 -51.40
C GLY A 78 13.12 11.33 -50.98
N ALA A 79 12.46 12.08 -51.86
CA ALA A 79 11.10 12.54 -51.63
C ALA A 79 10.16 11.33 -51.51
N LEU A 80 9.22 11.37 -50.56
CA LEU A 80 8.15 10.39 -50.46
C LEU A 80 7.24 10.55 -51.70
N VAL A 81 7.44 9.68 -52.70
CA VAL A 81 6.61 9.66 -53.92
C VAL A 81 5.54 8.60 -53.76
N LEU A 82 4.28 8.99 -53.95
CA LEU A 82 3.16 8.07 -53.99
C LEU A 82 3.36 7.08 -55.16
N ASP A 83 3.20 5.77 -54.93
CA ASP A 83 3.27 4.81 -56.02
C ASP A 83 2.27 5.18 -57.13
N THR A 84 2.73 5.13 -58.38
CA THR A 84 1.90 5.34 -59.57
C THR A 84 0.62 4.49 -59.59
N LYS A 85 0.63 3.31 -58.95
CA LYS A 85 -0.54 2.43 -58.82
C LYS A 85 -1.57 2.91 -57.81
N MET A 86 -1.19 3.79 -56.88
CA MET A 86 -2.04 4.38 -55.85
C MET A 86 -2.69 5.69 -56.32
N LYS A 87 -2.60 6.01 -57.61
CA LYS A 87 -3.24 7.19 -58.20
C LYS A 87 -4.71 6.88 -58.51
N GLY A 88 -5.61 7.62 -57.89
CA GLY A 88 -7.05 7.51 -58.13
C GLY A 88 -7.86 8.29 -57.11
N PRO A 89 -9.19 8.41 -57.31
CA PRO A 89 -10.08 8.97 -56.31
C PRO A 89 -9.98 8.13 -55.02
N VAL A 90 -9.51 8.77 -53.95
CA VAL A 90 -9.44 8.16 -52.62
C VAL A 90 -10.84 8.15 -52.04
N LYS A 91 -11.39 6.95 -51.86
CA LYS A 91 -12.63 6.76 -51.12
C LYS A 91 -12.33 6.37 -49.69
N HIS A 92 -13.09 6.94 -48.75
CA HIS A 92 -13.00 6.49 -47.37
C HIS A 92 -13.62 5.08 -47.28
N ALA A 93 -13.04 4.18 -46.49
CA ALA A 93 -13.57 2.81 -46.35
C ALA A 93 -15.02 2.79 -45.83
N CYS A 94 -15.44 3.85 -45.14
CA CYS A 94 -16.80 4.02 -44.62
C CYS A 94 -17.66 5.00 -45.46
N GLU A 95 -17.23 5.38 -46.65
CA GLU A 95 -18.01 6.26 -47.54
C GLU A 95 -19.29 5.54 -48.01
N GLY A 96 -20.40 5.81 -47.33
CA GLY A 96 -21.70 5.15 -47.55
C GLY A 96 -22.23 4.36 -46.34
N GLN A 97 -21.46 4.24 -45.26
CA GLN A 97 -22.01 3.81 -43.98
C GLN A 97 -22.78 4.99 -43.37
N THR A 98 -24.05 4.76 -43.03
CA THR A 98 -24.82 5.69 -42.20
C THR A 98 -24.06 5.95 -40.91
N GLU A 99 -23.96 7.22 -40.52
CA GLU A 99 -23.27 7.63 -39.31
C GLU A 99 -23.88 6.91 -38.10
N ASN A 100 -23.21 5.86 -37.62
CA ASN A 100 -23.39 5.41 -36.25
C ASN A 100 -22.69 6.47 -35.38
N SER A 101 -23.35 7.63 -35.25
CA SER A 101 -22.91 8.67 -34.33
C SER A 101 -22.76 8.02 -32.95
N LEU A 102 -21.57 8.11 -32.38
CA LEU A 102 -21.29 7.63 -31.02
C LEU A 102 -22.17 8.45 -30.08
N GLN A 103 -23.30 7.88 -29.67
CA GLN A 103 -24.34 8.65 -28.98
C GLN A 103 -23.92 9.00 -27.54
N ASN A 104 -23.03 8.21 -26.92
CA ASN A 104 -22.71 8.39 -25.52
C ASN A 104 -21.29 7.90 -25.18
N VAL A 105 -20.33 8.80 -25.35
CA VAL A 105 -18.93 8.61 -24.94
C VAL A 105 -18.77 9.21 -23.54
N GLU A 106 -18.55 8.38 -22.52
CA GLU A 106 -18.33 8.83 -21.15
C GLU A 106 -16.91 8.47 -20.69
N PHE A 107 -16.27 9.37 -19.94
CA PHE A 107 -14.96 9.10 -19.34
C PHE A 107 -15.16 8.51 -17.95
N ASP A 108 -14.63 7.30 -17.71
CA ASP A 108 -14.60 6.70 -16.37
C ASP A 108 -13.31 7.12 -15.64
N PRO A 109 -13.39 8.04 -14.65
CA PRO A 109 -12.23 8.49 -13.90
C PRO A 109 -11.66 7.41 -12.95
N ALA A 110 -12.42 6.35 -12.64
CA ALA A 110 -11.94 5.26 -11.80
C ALA A 110 -10.97 4.34 -12.55
N LEU A 111 -11.18 4.18 -13.86
CA LEU A 111 -10.38 3.32 -14.75
C LEU A 111 -9.46 4.11 -15.69
N ASN A 112 -9.64 5.44 -15.77
CA ASN A 112 -8.90 6.33 -16.66
C ASN A 112 -9.02 5.89 -18.14
N GLU A 113 -10.25 5.54 -18.53
CA GLU A 113 -10.58 5.11 -19.89
C GLU A 113 -11.87 5.77 -20.39
N ILE A 114 -12.06 5.73 -21.70
CA ILE A 114 -13.24 6.25 -22.38
C ILE A 114 -14.12 5.05 -22.74
N VAL A 115 -15.39 5.08 -22.33
CA VAL A 115 -16.36 3.99 -22.53
C VAL A 115 -17.47 4.47 -23.47
N ASP A 116 -17.82 3.64 -24.46
CA ASP A 116 -19.00 3.83 -25.31
C ASP A 116 -20.21 3.15 -24.68
N ILE A 117 -21.18 3.92 -24.21
CA ILE A 117 -22.38 3.42 -23.55
C ILE A 117 -23.54 3.39 -24.55
N GLY A 118 -24.18 2.21 -24.72
CA GLY A 118 -25.40 2.08 -25.54
C GLY A 118 -25.18 1.57 -26.97
N THR A 119 -24.01 1.04 -27.30
CA THR A 119 -23.88 0.12 -28.44
C THR A 119 -24.32 -1.28 -27.97
N ASN A 120 -25.09 -2.02 -28.77
CA ASN A 120 -25.61 -3.38 -28.49
C ASN A 120 -24.49 -4.46 -28.40
N ILE A 121 -23.36 -4.15 -27.75
CA ILE A 121 -22.15 -4.96 -27.69
C ILE A 121 -21.92 -5.50 -26.26
N ASP A 122 -22.78 -5.13 -25.31
CA ASP A 122 -22.82 -5.71 -23.96
C ASP A 122 -23.47 -7.11 -23.97
N VAL A 123 -22.84 -8.07 -24.66
CA VAL A 123 -23.09 -9.51 -24.45
C VAL A 123 -21.85 -10.10 -23.80
N VAL A 124 -21.83 -10.10 -22.48
CA VAL A 124 -20.94 -10.96 -21.71
C VAL A 124 -21.39 -12.41 -21.96
N THR A 125 -20.56 -13.20 -22.65
CA THR A 125 -20.66 -14.66 -22.67
C THR A 125 -19.60 -15.24 -21.76
#